data_AF-A0A969ZTS4-F1
#
_entry.id   AF-A0A969ZTS4-F1
#
_cell.length_a   1.000
_cell.length_b   1.000
_cell.length_c   1.000
_cell.angle_alpha   90.00
_cell.angle_beta   90.00
_cell.angle_gamma   90.00
#
_symmetry.space_group_name_H-M   'P 1'
#
loop_
_entity.id
_entity.type
_entity.pdbx_description
1 polymer ?
#
loop_
_entity_poly.entity_id
_entity_poly.type
_entity_poly.pdbx_seq_one_letter_code
_entity_poly.pdbx_strand_id
1 'polypeptide(L)'
;KVRFKQVNQDKVPDLSSDAIIRDPGKCVLCGDCVRVCDEIQSVGVLDFADRGADARVVACFDKGLGEVECVNCGQCVKVCPVGALIPKHQIDQVWDALHDEEKYVVVQIAPAVRVALGEYFGYKPGTTTTGQIVTALRLMGFDQVFDTAFAADLTVIEEGNEFLERVEKGENLPQFTSCCPAWVKFAEQYYPDMLPNLSSCRSPQQMFGSVIKDYLTKELNIPREKLVVVSIMPCTAKKFEANRPEFSVEGNKDVDYVLTTQELSLMIRERGLTFSQLEPGSFDMPYGFKTGAGVIFGSSGGVSEAVLRYAAEKLSKGKGIQTGFVEISSGGVKTLNIRFGDKDLRLAVVSGLGSARKLIDKIRKGEEHYDLIEVMACCGGCVNGGGQPITEEKMAVESRARELFDNDKMLQFHSAHENPYVRELYDDGLTREKAHELLHTEYNNRKRIHAEEVALTEVGGDKSLKLNICFGTSCFLRGAQELYTRLMEYVREKGLEEGTEVTASFCTERCKKGPVLRVNGKTIEHCTYEQAIEEIQKAIH
;
A
#
# COMPACT_ATOMS: atom_id res chain seq x y z
N LYS A 1 33.29 12.25 41.13
CA LYS A 1 31.81 12.22 41.04
C LYS A 1 31.43 12.48 39.59
N VAL A 2 30.87 11.49 38.89
CA VAL A 2 30.34 11.72 37.54
C VAL A 2 29.16 12.69 37.65
N ARG A 3 29.26 13.86 37.00
CA ARG A 3 28.28 14.97 37.10
C ARG A 3 26.92 14.63 36.49
N PHE A 4 26.90 13.70 35.54
CA PHE A 4 25.70 13.20 34.87
C PHE A 4 25.74 11.67 34.97
N LYS A 5 24.82 11.08 35.75
CA LYS A 5 24.65 9.62 35.72
C LYS A 5 24.19 9.24 34.31
N GLN A 6 24.81 8.22 33.72
CA GLN A 6 24.34 7.66 32.47
C GLN A 6 22.95 7.06 32.72
N VAL A 7 21.93 7.71 32.17
CA VAL A 7 20.55 7.25 32.24
C VAL A 7 20.31 6.38 31.00
N ASN A 8 21.02 5.25 30.90
CA ASN A 8 20.63 4.25 29.91
C ASN A 8 19.31 3.66 30.40
N GLN A 9 18.21 4.19 29.86
CA GLN A 9 16.96 3.44 29.84
C GLN A 9 17.00 2.62 28.55
N ASP A 10 17.10 1.30 28.68
CA ASP A 10 16.87 0.40 27.56
C ASP A 10 15.41 0.59 27.13
N LYS A 11 15.21 1.39 26.08
CA LYS A 11 13.89 1.61 25.50
C LYS A 11 13.63 0.45 24.54
N VAL A 12 12.50 -0.24 24.74
CA VAL A 12 12.10 -1.36 23.88
C VAL A 12 11.75 -0.83 22.48
N PRO A 13 12.34 -1.39 21.42
CA PRO A 13 11.93 -1.06 20.06
C PRO A 13 10.49 -1.50 19.78
N ASP A 14 9.75 -0.64 19.09
CA ASP A 14 8.42 -0.95 18.57
C ASP A 14 8.53 -1.70 17.24
N LEU A 15 8.06 -2.95 17.27
CA LEU A 15 8.05 -3.91 16.16
C LEU A 15 6.63 -4.22 15.65
N SER A 16 5.62 -3.53 16.16
CA SER A 16 4.19 -3.80 15.90
C SER A 16 3.79 -3.60 14.43
N SER A 17 4.44 -2.67 13.73
CA SER A 17 4.18 -2.37 12.33
C SER A 17 4.82 -3.40 11.40
N ASP A 18 4.12 -3.78 10.34
CA ASP A 18 4.66 -4.67 9.29
C ASP A 18 5.71 -4.01 8.41
N ALA A 19 5.82 -2.68 8.45
CA ALA A 19 6.57 -1.91 7.47
C ALA A 19 7.75 -1.12 8.05
N ILE A 20 7.65 -0.69 9.32
CA ILE A 20 8.59 0.27 9.94
C ILE A 20 8.89 -0.19 11.36
N ILE A 21 10.17 -0.18 11.74
CA ILE A 21 10.63 -0.36 13.11
C ILE A 21 10.92 1.02 13.71
N ARG A 22 10.47 1.26 14.94
CA ARG A 22 10.80 2.45 15.71
C ARG A 22 11.63 2.06 16.93
N ASP A 23 12.83 2.60 17.04
CA ASP A 23 13.73 2.43 18.19
C ASP A 23 13.86 3.77 18.92
N PRO A 24 13.10 3.97 20.02
CA PRO A 24 13.17 5.20 20.80
C PRO A 24 14.52 5.42 21.48
N GLY A 25 15.34 4.37 21.65
CA GLY A 25 16.68 4.45 22.24
C GLY A 25 17.68 5.19 21.36
N LYS A 26 17.44 5.23 20.04
CA LYS A 26 18.26 5.98 19.07
C LYS A 26 17.74 7.40 18.82
N CYS A 27 16.57 7.76 19.32
CA CYS A 27 15.92 9.02 18.99
C CYS A 27 16.65 10.23 19.62
N VAL A 28 16.97 11.24 18.81
CA VAL A 28 17.61 12.50 19.23
C VAL A 28 16.63 13.67 19.37
N LEU A 29 15.33 13.41 19.33
CA LEU A 29 14.25 14.40 19.50
C LEU A 29 14.34 15.60 18.52
N CYS A 30 14.82 15.38 17.29
CA CYS A 30 14.90 16.45 16.27
C CYS A 30 13.52 16.94 15.79
N GLY A 31 12.50 16.09 15.86
CA GLY A 31 11.13 16.42 15.45
C GLY A 31 10.83 16.25 13.96
N ASP A 32 11.79 15.89 13.13
CA ASP A 32 11.58 15.80 11.67
C ASP A 32 10.52 14.76 11.29
N CYS A 33 10.52 13.62 11.98
CA CYS A 33 9.52 12.56 11.78
C CYS A 33 8.10 12.99 12.16
N VAL A 34 7.94 13.84 13.18
CA VAL A 34 6.66 14.44 13.61
C VAL A 34 6.18 15.39 12.52
N ARG A 35 7.03 16.34 12.14
CA ARG A 35 6.72 17.38 11.16
C ARG A 35 6.37 16.81 9.78
N VAL A 36 7.14 15.85 9.26
CA VAL A 36 6.81 15.25 7.95
C VAL A 36 5.49 14.46 7.98
N CYS A 37 5.19 13.81 9.11
CA CYS A 37 3.97 13.02 9.24
C CYS A 37 2.71 13.90 9.34
N ASP A 38 2.81 15.03 10.02
CA ASP A 38 1.73 15.99 10.16
C ASP A 38 1.67 16.98 8.98
N GLU A 39 2.70 17.80 8.80
CA GLU A 39 2.70 18.93 7.85
C GLU A 39 2.64 18.49 6.38
N ILE A 40 3.31 17.37 6.03
CA ILE A 40 3.42 16.91 4.62
C ILE A 40 2.41 15.80 4.30
N GLN A 41 2.33 14.79 5.16
CA GLN A 41 1.44 13.64 4.93
C GLN A 41 0.03 13.88 5.46
N SER A 42 -0.19 14.82 6.38
CA SER A 42 -1.50 15.08 7.00
C SER A 42 -2.12 13.82 7.65
N VAL A 43 -1.25 13.01 8.25
CA VAL A 43 -1.61 11.80 9.01
C VAL A 43 -1.41 12.05 10.50
N GLY A 44 -0.28 12.65 10.90
CA GLY A 44 -0.05 13.12 12.27
C GLY A 44 0.01 12.01 13.34
N VAL A 45 0.53 10.82 13.03
CA VAL A 45 0.55 9.69 13.98
C VAL A 45 1.70 9.72 14.98
N LEU A 46 2.69 10.60 14.80
CA LEU A 46 3.84 10.78 15.70
C LEU A 46 3.80 12.18 16.28
N ASP A 47 4.00 12.32 17.59
CA ASP A 47 4.10 13.62 18.27
C ASP A 47 5.01 13.55 19.51
N PHE A 48 5.33 14.69 20.10
CA PHE A 48 6.04 14.79 21.37
C PHE A 48 5.09 14.55 22.56
N ALA A 49 5.50 13.67 23.45
CA ALA A 49 4.91 13.47 24.77
C ALA A 49 5.92 13.79 25.87
N ASP A 50 5.40 13.98 27.08
CA ASP A 50 6.15 14.32 28.29
C ASP A 50 6.93 15.64 28.19
N ARG A 51 7.79 15.92 29.17
CA ARG A 51 8.54 17.19 29.28
C ARG A 51 9.93 16.98 29.88
N GLY A 52 10.82 17.93 29.63
CA GLY A 52 12.16 17.93 30.23
C GLY A 52 12.98 16.71 29.82
N ALA A 53 13.54 16.00 30.79
CA ALA A 53 14.35 14.81 30.54
C ALA A 53 13.52 13.60 30.05
N ASP A 54 12.21 13.61 30.30
CA ASP A 54 11.30 12.52 29.92
C ASP A 54 10.70 12.71 28.52
N ALA A 55 10.96 13.86 27.88
CA ALA A 55 10.43 14.17 26.55
C ALA A 55 10.74 13.06 25.55
N ARG A 56 9.71 12.58 24.85
CA ARG A 56 9.83 11.49 23.89
C ARG A 56 8.91 11.70 22.70
N VAL A 57 9.36 11.33 21.51
CA VAL A 57 8.46 11.16 20.37
C VAL A 57 7.70 9.86 20.57
N VAL A 58 6.37 9.88 20.54
CA VAL A 58 5.48 8.72 20.69
C VAL A 58 4.51 8.63 19.53
N ALA A 59 3.93 7.45 19.32
CA ALA A 59 2.76 7.34 18.46
C ALA A 59 1.48 7.68 19.24
N CYS A 60 0.37 7.84 18.52
CA CYS A 60 -0.94 8.13 19.11
C CYS A 60 -1.25 7.20 20.30
N PHE A 61 -1.61 7.79 21.45
CA PHE A 61 -1.86 7.09 22.72
C PHE A 61 -0.72 6.20 23.24
N ASP A 62 0.54 6.49 22.86
CA ASP A 62 1.74 5.71 23.22
C ASP A 62 1.67 4.22 22.78
N LYS A 63 0.85 3.93 21.76
CA LYS A 63 0.72 2.60 21.16
C LYS A 63 1.85 2.32 20.15
N GLY A 64 1.90 1.08 19.66
CA GLY A 64 2.78 0.74 18.54
C GLY A 64 2.33 1.36 17.22
N LEU A 65 3.26 1.62 16.30
CA LEU A 65 2.98 2.15 14.96
C LEU A 65 2.02 1.26 14.14
N GLY A 66 1.98 -0.05 14.42
CA GLY A 66 1.05 -0.98 13.80
C GLY A 66 -0.39 -0.85 14.30
N GLU A 67 -0.60 -0.18 15.43
CA GLU A 67 -1.87 -0.15 16.17
C GLU A 67 -2.63 1.19 16.03
N VAL A 68 -2.02 2.14 15.33
CA VAL A 68 -2.52 3.52 15.10
C VAL A 68 -2.79 3.78 13.60
N GLU A 69 -3.24 4.99 13.24
CA GLU A 69 -3.57 5.39 11.87
C GLU A 69 -2.36 5.46 10.89
N CYS A 70 -1.23 4.83 11.21
CA CYS A 70 -0.05 4.90 10.37
C CYS A 70 -0.33 4.25 9.01
N VAL A 71 -0.19 5.02 7.93
CA VAL A 71 -0.35 4.54 6.55
C VAL A 71 0.89 3.85 5.98
N ASN A 72 1.93 3.65 6.79
CA ASN A 72 3.17 2.93 6.46
C ASN A 72 3.98 3.53 5.29
N CYS A 73 3.76 4.80 4.90
CA CYS A 73 4.44 5.43 3.75
C CYS A 73 5.96 5.58 3.90
N GLY A 74 6.48 5.52 5.13
CA GLY A 74 7.92 5.55 5.43
C GLY A 74 8.59 6.90 5.19
N GLN A 75 7.84 7.99 5.03
CA GLN A 75 8.46 9.32 4.92
C GLN A 75 9.19 9.73 6.21
N CYS A 76 8.71 9.26 7.36
CA CYS A 76 9.40 9.44 8.65
C CYS A 76 10.74 8.69 8.76
N VAL A 77 10.88 7.56 8.06
CA VAL A 77 12.16 6.82 7.95
C VAL A 77 13.19 7.65 7.21
N LYS A 78 12.80 8.30 6.11
CA LYS A 78 13.73 9.06 5.28
C LYS A 78 14.28 10.32 5.92
N VAL A 79 13.52 10.94 6.82
CA VAL A 79 13.95 12.15 7.53
C VAL A 79 14.65 11.83 8.85
N CYS A 80 14.76 10.55 9.23
CA CYS A 80 15.39 10.19 10.50
C CYS A 80 16.92 10.23 10.38
N PRO A 81 17.63 11.11 11.10
CA PRO A 81 19.09 11.25 10.94
C PRO A 81 19.91 10.14 11.61
N VAL A 82 19.29 9.34 12.48
CA VAL A 82 19.97 8.45 13.43
C VAL A 82 19.51 6.99 13.35
N GLY A 83 18.63 6.67 12.41
CA GLY A 83 18.08 5.30 12.28
C GLY A 83 17.20 4.88 13.47
N ALA A 84 16.58 5.83 14.16
CA ALA A 84 15.52 5.56 15.13
C ALA A 84 14.23 5.07 14.45
N LEU A 85 14.08 5.32 13.14
CA LEU A 85 13.02 4.79 12.30
C LEU A 85 13.68 4.16 11.08
N ILE A 86 13.45 2.87 10.85
CA ILE A 86 14.00 2.12 9.71
C ILE A 86 12.91 1.26 9.07
N PRO A 87 13.06 0.83 7.80
CA PRO A 87 12.20 -0.20 7.24
C PRO A 87 12.27 -1.47 8.09
N LYS A 88 11.15 -2.20 8.23
CA LYS A 88 11.18 -3.51 8.89
C LYS A 88 11.86 -4.52 7.98
N HIS A 89 13.07 -4.93 8.33
CA HIS A 89 13.87 -5.80 7.48
C HIS A 89 13.22 -7.18 7.29
N GLN A 90 13.33 -7.72 6.07
CA GLN A 90 13.01 -9.10 5.73
C GLN A 90 14.21 -9.84 5.12
N ILE A 91 15.43 -9.33 5.34
CA ILE A 91 16.68 -9.85 4.77
C ILE A 91 16.92 -11.30 5.21
N ASP A 92 16.83 -11.57 6.52
CA ASP A 92 17.10 -12.90 7.08
C ASP A 92 16.15 -13.95 6.50
N GLN A 93 14.85 -13.64 6.40
CA GLN A 93 13.86 -14.55 5.84
C GLN A 93 14.10 -14.84 4.35
N VAL A 94 14.60 -13.85 3.59
CA VAL A 94 14.96 -14.06 2.19
C VAL A 94 16.24 -14.88 2.08
N TRP A 95 17.24 -14.67 2.94
CA TRP A 95 18.39 -15.55 2.99
C TRP A 95 17.99 -16.98 3.34
N ASP A 96 17.12 -17.18 4.33
CA ASP A 96 16.61 -18.51 4.68
C ASP A 96 15.94 -19.19 3.48
N ALA A 97 15.09 -18.46 2.73
CA ALA A 97 14.45 -18.98 1.53
C ALA A 97 15.45 -19.33 0.41
N LEU A 98 16.49 -18.51 0.20
CA LEU A 98 17.53 -18.74 -0.81
C LEU A 98 18.43 -19.92 -0.48
N HIS A 99 18.58 -20.27 0.81
CA HIS A 99 19.37 -21.43 1.24
C HIS A 99 18.54 -22.72 1.35
N ASP A 100 17.23 -22.66 1.14
CA ASP A 100 16.34 -23.83 1.15
C ASP A 100 16.27 -24.46 -0.24
N GLU A 101 16.92 -25.62 -0.41
CA GLU A 101 16.95 -26.38 -1.67
C GLU A 101 15.58 -26.90 -2.13
N GLU A 102 14.57 -26.93 -1.25
CA GLU A 102 13.21 -27.33 -1.63
C GLU A 102 12.37 -26.19 -2.21
N LYS A 103 12.87 -24.95 -2.11
CA LYS A 103 12.17 -23.75 -2.60
C LYS A 103 12.71 -23.33 -3.96
N TYR A 104 11.80 -22.75 -4.74
CA TYR A 104 12.13 -22.04 -5.97
C TYR A 104 11.89 -20.56 -5.72
N VAL A 105 12.94 -19.75 -5.71
CA VAL A 105 12.89 -18.35 -5.26
C VAL A 105 13.02 -17.42 -6.46
N VAL A 106 11.92 -16.73 -6.76
CA VAL A 106 11.88 -15.72 -7.82
C VAL A 106 11.81 -14.32 -7.25
N VAL A 107 12.33 -13.35 -7.99
CA VAL A 107 12.34 -11.95 -7.55
C VAL A 107 11.85 -10.99 -8.62
N GLN A 108 11.03 -10.03 -8.22
CA GLN A 108 10.58 -8.93 -9.09
C GLN A 108 11.16 -7.59 -8.64
N ILE A 109 11.54 -6.74 -9.60
CA ILE A 109 12.14 -5.43 -9.34
C ILE A 109 11.19 -4.31 -9.74
N ALA A 110 10.83 -3.44 -8.80
CA ALA A 110 10.02 -2.26 -9.10
C ALA A 110 10.76 -1.23 -9.99
N PRO A 111 10.04 -0.46 -10.83
CA PRO A 111 10.66 0.48 -11.75
C PRO A 111 11.64 1.46 -11.09
N ALA A 112 11.25 2.07 -9.97
CA ALA A 112 12.05 3.10 -9.31
C ALA A 112 13.33 2.60 -8.61
N VAL A 113 13.50 1.28 -8.43
CA VAL A 113 14.71 0.71 -7.79
C VAL A 113 15.92 0.90 -8.71
N ARG A 114 15.73 0.72 -10.03
CA ARG A 114 16.81 0.72 -11.02
C ARG A 114 17.53 2.06 -11.17
N VAL A 115 16.85 3.16 -10.83
CA VAL A 115 17.38 4.54 -10.94
C VAL A 115 17.91 5.08 -9.62
N ALA A 116 17.79 4.32 -8.52
CA ALA A 116 18.11 4.79 -7.18
C ALA A 116 19.15 3.90 -6.47
N LEU A 117 19.11 2.57 -6.63
CA LEU A 117 20.00 1.66 -5.89
C LEU A 117 21.49 2.02 -6.05
N GLY A 118 21.90 2.43 -7.25
CA GLY A 118 23.28 2.81 -7.56
C GLY A 118 23.87 3.88 -6.64
N GLU A 119 23.04 4.73 -6.02
CA GLU A 119 23.50 5.78 -5.09
C GLU A 119 24.26 5.20 -3.89
N TYR A 120 23.85 4.02 -3.39
CA TYR A 120 24.57 3.32 -2.31
C TYR A 120 25.95 2.80 -2.72
N PHE A 121 26.24 2.80 -4.02
CA PHE A 121 27.49 2.32 -4.61
C PHE A 121 28.26 3.44 -5.33
N GLY A 122 27.93 4.71 -5.04
CA GLY A 122 28.66 5.88 -5.53
C GLY A 122 28.23 6.41 -6.89
N TYR A 123 27.15 5.88 -7.48
CA TYR A 123 26.56 6.44 -8.69
C TYR A 123 25.76 7.70 -8.38
N LYS A 124 25.58 8.56 -9.40
CA LYS A 124 24.74 9.75 -9.28
C LYS A 124 23.25 9.35 -9.22
N PRO A 125 22.41 10.09 -8.49
CA PRO A 125 20.96 9.88 -8.52
C PRO A 125 20.40 9.89 -9.93
N GLY A 126 19.54 8.93 -10.26
CA GLY A 126 19.02 8.76 -11.61
C GLY A 126 19.96 8.00 -12.56
N THR A 127 21.03 7.35 -12.08
CA THR A 127 21.79 6.44 -12.94
C THR A 127 21.05 5.11 -13.06
N THR A 128 20.73 4.69 -14.29
CA THR A 128 20.12 3.37 -14.54
C THR A 128 21.13 2.25 -14.27
N THR A 129 20.80 1.36 -13.34
CA THR A 129 21.66 0.24 -12.89
C THR A 129 20.98 -1.12 -13.02
N THR A 130 19.95 -1.22 -13.87
CA THR A 130 19.11 -2.41 -14.04
C THR A 130 19.92 -3.70 -14.23
N GLY A 131 20.87 -3.72 -15.17
CA GLY A 131 21.62 -4.93 -15.49
C GLY A 131 22.53 -5.38 -14.36
N GLN A 132 23.18 -4.44 -13.66
CA GLN A 132 24.00 -4.76 -12.49
C GLN A 132 23.17 -5.36 -11.36
N ILE A 133 21.94 -4.86 -11.16
CA ILE A 133 21.01 -5.40 -10.15
C ILE A 133 20.64 -6.85 -10.49
N VAL A 134 20.28 -7.12 -11.74
CA VAL A 134 19.94 -8.48 -12.18
C VAL A 134 21.10 -9.44 -11.95
N THR A 135 22.31 -9.04 -12.33
CA THR A 135 23.52 -9.84 -12.09
C THR A 135 23.78 -10.05 -10.60
N ALA A 136 23.60 -9.01 -9.78
CA ALA A 136 23.76 -9.14 -8.33
C ALA A 136 22.80 -10.16 -7.73
N LEU A 137 21.51 -10.12 -8.12
CA LEU A 137 20.49 -11.05 -7.64
C LEU A 137 20.80 -12.50 -8.07
N ARG A 138 21.22 -12.71 -9.32
CA ARG A 138 21.65 -14.04 -9.77
C ARG A 138 22.83 -14.58 -8.97
N LEU A 139 23.82 -13.73 -8.67
CA LEU A 139 24.99 -14.11 -7.85
C LEU A 139 24.65 -14.35 -6.36
N MET A 140 23.52 -13.85 -5.89
CA MET A 140 22.99 -14.14 -4.56
C MET A 140 22.27 -15.49 -4.47
N GLY A 141 21.83 -16.04 -5.60
CA GLY A 141 21.17 -17.35 -5.67
C GLY A 141 19.68 -17.31 -6.02
N PHE A 142 19.13 -16.19 -6.47
CA PHE A 142 17.75 -16.17 -6.99
C PHE A 142 17.66 -17.01 -8.28
N ASP A 143 16.66 -17.88 -8.37
CA ASP A 143 16.47 -18.78 -9.52
C ASP A 143 16.09 -18.01 -10.79
N GLN A 144 15.19 -17.03 -10.65
CA GLN A 144 14.75 -16.15 -11.75
C GLN A 144 14.54 -14.71 -11.28
N VAL A 145 14.91 -13.77 -12.15
CA VAL A 145 14.83 -12.33 -11.91
C VAL A 145 13.93 -11.70 -12.96
N PHE A 146 12.85 -11.08 -12.49
CA PHE A 146 11.79 -10.50 -13.31
C PHE A 146 11.61 -9.00 -13.07
N ASP A 147 10.82 -8.35 -13.92
CA ASP A 147 10.57 -6.91 -13.87
C ASP A 147 9.11 -6.64 -13.51
N THR A 148 8.85 -5.94 -12.40
CA THR A 148 7.47 -5.57 -12.01
C THR A 148 6.79 -4.69 -13.08
N ALA A 149 7.57 -4.04 -13.97
CA ALA A 149 7.02 -3.30 -15.10
C ALA A 149 6.15 -4.17 -16.03
N PHE A 150 6.38 -5.49 -16.10
CA PHE A 150 5.49 -6.43 -16.79
C PHE A 150 4.06 -6.37 -16.22
N ALA A 151 3.92 -6.43 -14.90
CA ALA A 151 2.62 -6.35 -14.24
C ALA A 151 2.08 -4.91 -14.16
N ALA A 152 2.94 -3.90 -14.30
CA ALA A 152 2.48 -2.53 -14.50
C ALA A 152 1.74 -2.41 -15.84
N ASP A 153 2.23 -3.06 -16.92
CA ASP A 153 1.51 -3.11 -18.18
C ASP A 153 0.13 -3.80 -18.03
N LEU A 154 0.03 -4.88 -17.25
CA LEU A 154 -1.26 -5.50 -16.89
C LEU A 154 -2.18 -4.52 -16.17
N THR A 155 -1.64 -3.78 -15.20
CA THR A 155 -2.41 -2.77 -14.44
C THR A 155 -2.96 -1.70 -15.37
N VAL A 156 -2.17 -1.20 -16.32
CA VAL A 156 -2.60 -0.18 -17.29
C VAL A 156 -3.79 -0.67 -18.13
N ILE A 157 -3.74 -1.92 -18.57
CA ILE A 157 -4.79 -2.51 -19.39
C ILE A 157 -6.08 -2.64 -18.59
N GLU A 158 -6.03 -3.26 -17.40
CA GLU A 158 -7.22 -3.45 -16.57
C GLU A 158 -7.78 -2.13 -16.04
N GLU A 159 -6.93 -1.26 -15.50
CA GLU A 159 -7.34 0.02 -14.92
C GLU A 159 -7.84 0.99 -15.99
N GLY A 160 -7.25 0.94 -17.19
CA GLY A 160 -7.71 1.68 -18.35
C GLY A 160 -9.05 1.17 -18.89
N ASN A 161 -9.27 -0.15 -18.92
CA ASN A 161 -10.57 -0.73 -19.27
C ASN A 161 -11.65 -0.32 -18.27
N GLU A 162 -11.36 -0.45 -16.98
CA GLU A 162 -12.26 -0.05 -15.90
C GLU A 162 -12.61 1.44 -15.99
N PHE A 163 -11.61 2.30 -16.23
CA PHE A 163 -11.83 3.74 -16.39
C PHE A 163 -12.76 4.07 -17.55
N LEU A 164 -12.51 3.47 -18.73
CA LEU A 164 -13.34 3.69 -19.90
C LEU A 164 -14.78 3.22 -19.68
N GLU A 165 -14.98 2.08 -19.02
CA GLU A 165 -16.32 1.59 -18.67
C GLU A 165 -17.04 2.54 -17.69
N ARG A 166 -16.35 3.06 -16.67
CA ARG A 166 -16.92 4.01 -15.71
C ARG A 166 -17.28 5.35 -16.37
N VAL A 167 -16.44 5.86 -17.27
CA VAL A 167 -16.70 7.07 -18.04
C VAL A 167 -17.89 6.90 -19.00
N GLU A 168 -18.08 5.71 -19.57
CA GLU A 168 -19.24 5.42 -20.42
C GLU A 168 -20.54 5.38 -19.61
N LYS A 169 -20.53 4.74 -18.44
CA LYS A 169 -21.69 4.60 -17.55
C LYS A 169 -22.00 5.85 -16.71
N GLY A 170 -21.00 6.70 -16.46
CA GLY A 170 -21.12 7.85 -15.56
C GLY A 170 -21.21 7.45 -14.08
N GLU A 171 -20.63 6.32 -13.70
CA GLU A 171 -20.73 5.74 -12.35
C GLU A 171 -19.36 5.71 -11.65
N ASN A 172 -19.34 5.96 -10.34
CA ASN A 172 -18.14 5.88 -9.49
C ASN A 172 -16.96 6.76 -9.99
N LEU A 173 -17.27 7.98 -10.45
CA LEU A 173 -16.30 9.01 -10.84
C LEU A 173 -16.12 10.05 -9.72
N PRO A 174 -14.91 10.64 -9.55
CA PRO A 174 -13.66 10.30 -10.23
C PRO A 174 -13.19 8.87 -9.93
N GLN A 175 -12.52 8.20 -10.89
CA GLN A 175 -11.77 6.98 -10.57
C GLN A 175 -10.45 7.38 -9.89
N PHE A 176 -10.14 6.78 -8.73
CA PHE A 176 -8.85 6.91 -8.07
C PHE A 176 -7.96 5.71 -8.39
N THR A 177 -6.68 5.97 -8.64
CA THR A 177 -5.70 4.88 -8.76
C THR A 177 -5.52 4.13 -7.45
N SER A 178 -5.29 2.82 -7.51
CA SER A 178 -5.19 1.92 -6.34
C SER A 178 -3.79 1.33 -6.11
N CYS A 179 -2.81 1.61 -6.98
CA CYS A 179 -1.50 0.94 -6.96
C CYS A 179 -0.58 1.35 -5.78
N CYS A 180 -0.85 2.49 -5.13
CA CYS A 180 -0.10 3.00 -3.98
C CYS A 180 -0.73 2.54 -2.65
N PRO A 181 -0.14 1.58 -1.92
CA PRO A 181 -0.76 1.00 -0.72
C PRO A 181 -0.93 1.99 0.43
N ALA A 182 -0.05 2.97 0.56
CA ALA A 182 -0.19 4.03 1.56
C ALA A 182 -1.38 4.94 1.25
N TRP A 183 -1.66 5.20 -0.03
CA TRP A 183 -2.87 5.92 -0.45
C TRP A 183 -4.12 5.08 -0.19
N VAL A 184 -4.12 3.79 -0.57
CA VAL A 184 -5.24 2.89 -0.29
C VAL A 184 -5.56 2.86 1.20
N LYS A 185 -4.55 2.64 2.06
CA LYS A 185 -4.75 2.63 3.52
C LYS A 185 -5.25 3.97 4.05
N PHE A 186 -4.78 5.09 3.49
CA PHE A 186 -5.28 6.42 3.82
C PHE A 186 -6.76 6.62 3.41
N ALA A 187 -7.15 6.14 2.22
CA ALA A 187 -8.54 6.18 1.77
C ALA A 187 -9.44 5.29 2.64
N GLU A 188 -9.00 4.06 2.96
CA GLU A 188 -9.70 3.13 3.84
C GLU A 188 -9.95 3.72 5.23
N GLN A 189 -9.03 4.52 5.75
CA GLN A 189 -9.15 5.12 7.09
C GLN A 189 -9.91 6.45 7.07
N TYR A 190 -9.62 7.36 6.14
CA TYR A 190 -10.11 8.75 6.17
C TYR A 190 -11.24 9.05 5.18
N TYR A 191 -11.41 8.23 4.14
CA TYR A 191 -12.34 8.46 3.02
C TYR A 191 -13.15 7.20 2.65
N PRO A 192 -13.83 6.54 3.61
CA PRO A 192 -14.56 5.29 3.33
C PRO A 192 -15.72 5.45 2.32
N ASP A 193 -16.27 6.65 2.21
CA ASP A 193 -17.27 7.07 1.21
C ASP A 193 -16.72 7.08 -0.22
N MET A 194 -15.42 7.29 -0.40
CA MET A 194 -14.74 7.31 -1.71
C MET A 194 -14.14 5.95 -2.08
N LEU A 195 -14.31 4.90 -1.27
CA LEU A 195 -13.80 3.56 -1.61
C LEU A 195 -14.36 2.98 -2.91
N PRO A 196 -15.65 3.16 -3.27
CA PRO A 196 -16.16 2.73 -4.58
C PRO A 196 -15.47 3.41 -5.76
N ASN A 197 -14.90 4.60 -5.54
CA ASN A 197 -14.17 5.35 -6.54
C ASN A 197 -12.75 4.82 -6.77
N LEU A 198 -12.18 4.01 -5.86
CA LEU A 198 -10.89 3.36 -6.14
C LEU A 198 -11.04 2.34 -7.27
N SER A 199 -10.03 2.25 -8.13
CA SER A 199 -9.89 1.17 -9.09
C SER A 199 -9.88 -0.17 -8.36
N SER A 200 -10.63 -1.14 -8.89
CA SER A 200 -10.63 -2.51 -8.38
C SER A 200 -9.32 -3.25 -8.70
N CYS A 201 -8.48 -2.70 -9.57
CA CYS A 201 -7.20 -3.30 -9.91
C CYS A 201 -6.30 -3.44 -8.67
N ARG A 202 -5.64 -4.59 -8.56
CA ARG A 202 -4.53 -4.80 -7.63
C ARG A 202 -3.33 -3.97 -8.08
N SER A 203 -2.37 -3.74 -7.19
CA SER A 203 -1.13 -3.08 -7.60
C SER A 203 -0.25 -3.99 -8.47
N PRO A 204 0.70 -3.43 -9.24
CA PRO A 204 1.64 -4.24 -10.04
C PRO A 204 2.38 -5.32 -9.22
N GLN A 205 2.70 -5.03 -7.95
CA GLN A 205 3.33 -6.03 -7.07
C GLN A 205 2.43 -7.27 -6.90
N GLN A 206 1.15 -7.04 -6.62
CA GLN A 206 0.20 -8.10 -6.28
C GLN A 206 -0.32 -8.80 -7.53
N MET A 207 -0.53 -8.07 -8.63
CA MET A 207 -0.80 -8.67 -9.94
C MET A 207 0.34 -9.59 -10.37
N PHE A 208 1.59 -9.17 -10.18
CA PHE A 208 2.74 -10.02 -10.49
C PHE A 208 2.75 -11.28 -9.62
N GLY A 209 2.57 -11.14 -8.31
CA GLY A 209 2.55 -12.28 -7.38
C GLY A 209 1.48 -13.31 -7.71
N SER A 210 0.24 -12.85 -7.96
CA SER A 210 -0.87 -13.74 -8.30
C SER A 210 -0.68 -14.45 -9.64
N VAL A 211 -0.20 -13.74 -10.67
CA VAL A 211 0.08 -14.31 -12.01
C VAL A 211 1.20 -15.34 -11.92
N ILE A 212 2.33 -15.01 -11.29
CA ILE A 212 3.47 -15.92 -11.21
C ILE A 212 3.13 -17.16 -10.38
N LYS A 213 2.40 -17.01 -9.28
CA LYS A 213 1.98 -18.18 -8.48
C LYS A 213 0.96 -19.07 -9.21
N ASP A 214 0.20 -18.55 -10.17
CA ASP A 214 -0.74 -19.35 -10.96
C ASP A 214 -0.11 -19.99 -12.21
N TYR A 215 0.71 -19.24 -12.95
CA TYR A 215 1.26 -19.68 -14.23
C TYR A 215 2.62 -20.38 -14.09
N LEU A 216 3.57 -19.76 -13.38
CA LEU A 216 4.92 -20.31 -13.26
C LEU A 216 4.96 -21.63 -12.48
N THR A 217 4.08 -21.80 -11.49
CA THR A 217 3.96 -23.07 -10.74
C THR A 217 3.53 -24.23 -11.64
N LYS A 218 2.64 -23.98 -12.62
CA LYS A 218 2.21 -24.97 -13.62
C LYS A 218 3.31 -25.25 -14.63
N GLU A 219 4.00 -24.22 -15.10
CA GLU A 219 5.15 -24.34 -16.01
C GLU A 219 6.29 -25.17 -15.39
N LEU A 220 6.60 -24.91 -14.12
CA LEU A 220 7.65 -25.63 -13.38
C LEU A 220 7.17 -26.97 -12.79
N ASN A 221 5.87 -27.24 -12.84
CA ASN A 221 5.24 -28.41 -12.22
C ASN A 221 5.59 -28.55 -10.72
N ILE A 222 5.50 -27.44 -9.98
CA ILE A 222 5.74 -27.38 -8.53
C ILE A 222 4.47 -26.93 -7.80
N PRO A 223 4.26 -27.37 -6.54
CA PRO A 223 3.19 -26.85 -5.70
C PRO A 223 3.44 -25.37 -5.36
N ARG A 224 2.35 -24.62 -5.15
CA ARG A 224 2.37 -23.18 -4.90
C ARG A 224 3.22 -22.79 -3.69
N GLU A 225 3.28 -23.65 -2.68
CA GLU A 225 4.03 -23.45 -1.43
C GLU A 225 5.55 -23.58 -1.60
N LYS A 226 6.00 -24.21 -2.69
CA LYS A 226 7.44 -24.32 -3.03
C LYS A 226 7.95 -23.10 -3.78
N LEU A 227 7.08 -22.38 -4.47
CA LEU A 227 7.45 -21.11 -5.11
C LEU A 227 7.45 -19.99 -4.08
N VAL A 228 8.58 -19.30 -3.92
CA VAL A 228 8.72 -18.11 -3.09
C VAL A 228 8.86 -16.89 -3.99
N VAL A 229 7.97 -15.91 -3.84
CA VAL A 229 8.01 -14.66 -4.61
C VAL A 229 8.51 -13.53 -3.71
N VAL A 230 9.68 -13.01 -4.04
CA VAL A 230 10.28 -11.83 -3.39
C VAL A 230 10.05 -10.60 -4.26
N SER A 231 9.66 -9.48 -3.66
CA SER A 231 9.56 -8.21 -4.37
C SER A 231 10.57 -7.20 -3.85
N ILE A 232 11.22 -6.46 -4.75
CA ILE A 232 12.16 -5.39 -4.40
C ILE A 232 11.49 -4.06 -4.73
N MET A 233 11.18 -3.30 -3.68
CA MET A 233 10.28 -2.16 -3.73
C MET A 233 10.93 -0.90 -3.16
N PRO A 234 10.66 0.29 -3.73
CA PRO A 234 11.13 1.55 -3.17
C PRO A 234 10.31 2.00 -1.95
N CYS A 235 9.47 1.14 -1.37
CA CYS A 235 8.37 1.52 -0.49
C CYS A 235 8.26 0.57 0.71
N THR A 236 8.09 1.12 1.91
CA THR A 236 7.82 0.35 3.13
C THR A 236 6.37 -0.17 3.17
N ALA A 237 5.40 0.60 2.67
CA ALA A 237 3.98 0.21 2.67
C ALA A 237 3.68 -1.02 1.80
N LYS A 238 4.57 -1.37 0.86
CA LYS A 238 4.46 -2.61 0.07
C LYS A 238 4.63 -3.87 0.93
N LYS A 239 5.36 -3.80 2.05
CA LYS A 239 5.42 -4.87 3.06
C LYS A 239 4.07 -5.10 3.73
N PHE A 240 3.40 -4.01 4.13
CA PHE A 240 2.03 -4.08 4.65
C PHE A 240 1.07 -4.65 3.60
N GLU A 241 1.19 -4.21 2.34
CA GLU A 241 0.35 -4.72 1.25
C GLU A 241 0.52 -6.24 1.05
N ALA A 242 1.75 -6.77 1.04
CA ALA A 242 2.01 -8.20 0.91
C ALA A 242 1.42 -9.05 2.06
N ASN A 243 1.17 -8.45 3.22
CA ASN A 243 0.59 -9.12 4.38
C ASN A 243 -0.95 -9.01 4.45
N ARG A 244 -1.60 -8.38 3.46
CA ARG A 244 -3.06 -8.29 3.43
C ARG A 244 -3.70 -9.68 3.19
N PRO A 245 -4.67 -10.12 4.01
CA PRO A 245 -5.27 -11.45 3.90
C PRO A 245 -5.86 -11.77 2.51
N GLU A 246 -6.43 -10.78 1.83
CA GLU A 246 -7.02 -10.89 0.50
C GLU A 246 -6.00 -11.16 -0.63
N PHE A 247 -4.71 -11.00 -0.36
CA PHE A 247 -3.63 -11.34 -1.31
C PHE A 247 -2.97 -12.67 -0.94
N SER A 248 -3.82 -13.67 -0.66
CA SER A 248 -3.42 -15.03 -0.40
C SER A 248 -4.47 -16.03 -0.89
N VAL A 249 -4.02 -17.22 -1.28
CA VAL A 249 -4.88 -18.36 -1.63
C VAL A 249 -4.61 -19.44 -0.60
N GLU A 250 -5.63 -19.86 0.15
CA GLU A 250 -5.52 -20.87 1.22
C GLU A 250 -4.43 -20.54 2.26
N GLY A 251 -4.19 -19.25 2.52
CA GLY A 251 -3.15 -18.77 3.43
C GLY A 251 -1.75 -18.67 2.80
N ASN A 252 -1.56 -19.11 1.55
CA ASN A 252 -0.32 -18.89 0.79
C ASN A 252 -0.35 -17.54 0.07
N LYS A 253 0.54 -16.62 0.47
CA LYS A 253 0.58 -15.24 -0.05
C LYS A 253 0.92 -15.21 -1.54
N ASP A 254 0.41 -14.21 -2.24
CA ASP A 254 0.81 -13.90 -3.62
C ASP A 254 2.27 -13.40 -3.68
N VAL A 255 2.69 -12.62 -2.68
CA VAL A 255 4.07 -12.17 -2.48
C VAL A 255 4.52 -12.52 -1.07
N ASP A 256 5.57 -13.34 -0.95
CA ASP A 256 6.00 -13.90 0.33
C ASP A 256 6.82 -12.89 1.15
N TYR A 257 7.77 -12.20 0.49
CA TYR A 257 8.67 -11.23 1.13
C TYR A 257 8.84 -9.97 0.27
N VAL A 258 9.02 -8.83 0.92
CA VAL A 258 9.25 -7.55 0.27
C VAL A 258 10.52 -6.93 0.82
N LEU A 259 11.53 -6.75 -0.02
CA LEU A 259 12.77 -6.04 0.31
C LEU A 259 12.69 -4.60 -0.17
N THR A 260 13.19 -3.67 0.63
CA THR A 260 13.38 -2.29 0.18
C THR A 260 14.66 -2.12 -0.63
N THR A 261 14.80 -1.01 -1.36
CA THR A 261 16.07 -0.63 -2.00
C THR A 261 17.21 -0.54 -0.98
N GLN A 262 16.93 -0.12 0.26
CA GLN A 262 17.93 -0.11 1.33
C GLN A 262 18.37 -1.53 1.68
N GLU A 263 17.43 -2.44 1.90
CA GLU A 263 17.70 -3.85 2.23
C GLU A 263 18.48 -4.56 1.13
N LEU A 264 18.12 -4.34 -0.14
CA LEU A 264 18.90 -4.88 -1.26
C LEU A 264 20.35 -4.37 -1.22
N SER A 265 20.58 -3.09 -0.91
CA SER A 265 21.95 -2.56 -0.85
C SER A 265 22.77 -3.20 0.27
N LEU A 266 22.12 -3.54 1.40
CA LEU A 266 22.73 -4.29 2.49
C LEU A 266 23.07 -5.71 2.04
N MET A 267 22.13 -6.43 1.42
CA MET A 267 22.37 -7.79 0.91
C MET A 267 23.53 -7.85 -0.11
N ILE A 268 23.63 -6.87 -1.02
CA ILE A 268 24.76 -6.78 -1.97
C ILE A 268 26.09 -6.65 -1.23
N ARG A 269 26.13 -5.83 -0.18
CA ARG A 269 27.32 -5.63 0.66
C ARG A 269 27.64 -6.87 1.50
N GLU A 270 26.63 -7.52 2.08
CA GLU A 270 26.77 -8.77 2.84
C GLU A 270 27.35 -9.90 1.99
N ARG A 271 26.91 -10.02 0.74
CA ARG A 271 27.46 -10.98 -0.22
C ARG A 271 28.88 -10.65 -0.69
N GLY A 272 29.39 -9.44 -0.40
CA GLY A 272 30.72 -8.99 -0.80
C GLY A 272 30.85 -8.65 -2.29
N LEU A 273 29.74 -8.32 -2.97
CA LEU A 273 29.74 -7.99 -4.39
C LEU A 273 30.23 -6.57 -4.64
N THR A 274 31.19 -6.41 -5.56
CA THR A 274 31.61 -5.09 -6.03
C THR A 274 30.67 -4.62 -7.12
N PHE A 275 29.59 -3.93 -6.75
CA PHE A 275 28.48 -3.56 -7.64
C PHE A 275 28.92 -2.86 -8.93
N SER A 276 29.94 -1.99 -8.86
CA SER A 276 30.47 -1.25 -10.01
C SER A 276 31.23 -2.10 -11.03
N GLN A 277 31.61 -3.32 -10.67
CA GLN A 277 32.31 -4.28 -11.53
C GLN A 277 31.39 -5.39 -12.05
N LEU A 278 30.09 -5.34 -11.72
CA LEU A 278 29.14 -6.33 -12.21
C LEU A 278 28.83 -6.07 -13.67
N GLU A 279 29.01 -7.09 -14.50
CA GLU A 279 28.57 -7.05 -15.90
C GLU A 279 27.04 -6.97 -15.96
N PRO A 280 26.46 -6.12 -16.83
CA PRO A 280 25.00 -6.02 -16.96
C PRO A 280 24.34 -7.32 -17.42
N GLY A 281 23.42 -7.85 -16.63
CA GLY A 281 22.57 -8.99 -16.97
C GLY A 281 21.22 -8.59 -17.55
N SER A 282 20.47 -9.57 -18.07
CA SER A 282 19.10 -9.41 -18.57
C SER A 282 18.09 -10.13 -17.70
N PHE A 283 16.87 -9.60 -17.61
CA PHE A 283 15.76 -10.28 -16.95
C PHE A 283 15.39 -11.60 -17.64
N ASP A 284 14.77 -12.49 -16.87
CA ASP A 284 14.20 -13.73 -17.37
C ASP A 284 12.86 -13.48 -18.08
N MET A 285 12.64 -14.18 -19.19
CA MET A 285 11.46 -14.02 -20.04
C MET A 285 10.45 -15.14 -19.76
N PRO A 286 9.14 -14.93 -19.95
CA PRO A 286 8.50 -13.74 -20.53
C PRO A 286 8.30 -12.58 -19.56
N TYR A 287 8.25 -12.86 -18.25
CA TYR A 287 7.82 -11.91 -17.21
C TYR A 287 8.82 -10.78 -16.91
N GLY A 288 9.98 -10.77 -17.57
CA GLY A 288 10.96 -9.68 -17.54
C GLY A 288 10.78 -8.63 -18.64
N PHE A 289 9.88 -8.86 -19.61
CA PHE A 289 9.60 -7.90 -20.67
C PHE A 289 8.79 -6.71 -20.14
N LYS A 290 9.04 -5.54 -20.72
CA LYS A 290 8.35 -4.31 -20.32
C LYS A 290 8.18 -3.34 -21.49
N THR A 291 7.17 -2.50 -21.36
CA THR A 291 7.04 -1.31 -22.19
C THR A 291 7.43 -0.06 -21.41
N GLY A 292 7.53 1.05 -22.14
CA GLY A 292 7.71 2.37 -21.58
C GLY A 292 6.64 2.77 -20.57
N ALA A 293 5.38 2.40 -20.83
CA ALA A 293 4.26 2.61 -19.91
C ALA A 293 4.53 1.98 -18.54
N GLY A 294 4.95 0.71 -18.49
CA GLY A 294 5.29 0.04 -17.23
C GLY A 294 6.50 0.64 -16.50
N VAL A 295 7.47 1.23 -17.22
CA VAL A 295 8.66 1.83 -16.60
C VAL A 295 8.36 3.17 -15.91
N ILE A 296 7.51 4.02 -16.50
CA ILE A 296 7.23 5.36 -15.95
C ILE A 296 6.37 5.34 -14.67
N PHE A 297 5.74 4.20 -14.32
CA PHE A 297 4.97 3.99 -13.07
C PHE A 297 5.72 4.41 -11.79
N GLY A 298 7.05 4.39 -11.82
CA GLY A 298 7.86 4.78 -10.66
C GLY A 298 7.81 6.27 -10.33
N SER A 299 7.32 7.12 -11.24
CA SER A 299 7.25 8.57 -11.11
C SER A 299 5.80 9.07 -10.93
N SER A 300 5.63 10.20 -10.23
CA SER A 300 4.32 10.84 -10.10
C SER A 300 3.82 11.31 -11.48
N GLY A 301 2.63 10.87 -11.88
CA GLY A 301 2.02 11.13 -13.18
C GLY A 301 2.22 10.00 -14.20
N GLY A 302 3.13 9.07 -13.94
CA GLY A 302 3.44 7.98 -14.85
C GLY A 302 2.29 6.99 -15.02
N VAL A 303 1.49 6.74 -13.98
CA VAL A 303 0.33 5.84 -14.07
C VAL A 303 -0.76 6.47 -14.93
N SER A 304 -1.06 7.74 -14.69
CA SER A 304 -2.04 8.51 -15.47
C SER A 304 -1.64 8.59 -16.93
N GLU A 305 -0.37 8.88 -17.21
CA GLU A 305 0.14 8.92 -18.57
C GLU A 305 0.04 7.55 -19.26
N ALA A 306 0.40 6.47 -18.58
CA ALA A 306 0.30 5.12 -19.12
C ALA A 306 -1.16 4.71 -19.41
N VAL A 307 -2.10 4.98 -18.50
CA VAL A 307 -3.54 4.74 -18.69
C VAL A 307 -4.08 5.58 -19.84
N LEU A 308 -3.63 6.83 -19.97
CA LEU A 308 -4.03 7.70 -21.07
C LEU A 308 -3.49 7.24 -22.43
N ARG A 309 -2.23 6.78 -22.51
CA ARG A 309 -1.66 6.19 -23.73
C ARG A 309 -2.53 5.03 -24.21
N TYR A 310 -2.86 4.11 -23.31
CA TYR A 310 -3.72 2.97 -23.60
C TYR A 310 -5.14 3.37 -24.01
N ALA A 311 -5.78 4.26 -23.23
CA ALA A 311 -7.12 4.75 -23.55
C ALA A 311 -7.16 5.40 -24.93
N ALA A 312 -6.20 6.30 -25.20
CA ALA A 312 -6.05 7.04 -26.46
C ALA A 312 -6.01 6.09 -27.65
N GLU A 313 -5.21 5.04 -27.60
CA GLU A 313 -5.06 4.07 -28.69
C GLU A 313 -6.34 3.28 -28.94
N LYS A 314 -6.96 2.79 -27.86
CA LYS A 314 -8.19 1.97 -27.93
C LYS A 314 -9.34 2.71 -28.62
N LEU A 315 -9.46 4.01 -28.39
CA LEU A 315 -10.57 4.81 -28.89
C LEU A 315 -10.25 5.58 -30.18
N SER A 316 -8.99 5.94 -30.41
CA SER A 316 -8.56 6.60 -31.66
C SER A 316 -8.36 5.63 -32.84
N LYS A 317 -8.53 4.31 -32.63
CA LYS A 317 -8.14 3.26 -33.57
C LYS A 317 -6.69 3.45 -34.08
N GLY A 318 -5.79 3.85 -33.20
CA GLY A 318 -4.36 4.04 -33.54
C GLY A 318 -3.98 5.39 -34.16
N LYS A 319 -4.83 6.44 -34.07
CA LYS A 319 -4.41 7.82 -34.40
C LYS A 319 -3.82 8.47 -33.15
N GLY A 320 -2.51 8.36 -33.00
CA GLY A 320 -1.74 8.77 -31.82
C GLY A 320 -2.15 10.12 -31.25
N ILE A 321 -2.49 10.11 -29.96
CA ILE A 321 -2.63 11.33 -29.16
C ILE A 321 -1.26 11.62 -28.57
N GLN A 322 -0.71 12.80 -28.85
CA GLN A 322 0.44 13.31 -28.11
C GLN A 322 -0.01 13.52 -26.65
N THR A 323 0.34 12.58 -25.79
CA THR A 323 0.18 12.72 -24.35
C THR A 323 1.41 13.45 -23.83
N GLY A 324 1.21 14.63 -23.26
CA GLY A 324 2.27 15.49 -22.76
C GLY A 324 2.14 15.69 -21.26
N PHE A 325 2.32 14.64 -20.47
CA PHE A 325 2.55 14.81 -19.03
C PHE A 325 4.04 15.03 -18.81
N VAL A 326 4.52 16.27 -18.92
CA VAL A 326 5.89 16.56 -18.48
C VAL A 326 5.96 17.87 -17.73
N GLU A 327 5.55 17.81 -16.46
CA GLU A 327 6.38 18.38 -15.41
C GLU A 327 6.32 17.46 -14.21
N ILE A 328 7.46 16.98 -13.75
CA ILE A 328 7.60 16.23 -12.50
C ILE A 328 7.50 17.26 -11.36
N SER A 329 6.52 17.17 -10.46
CA SER A 329 6.55 17.99 -9.24
C SER A 329 6.95 17.17 -8.02
N SER A 330 7.79 17.77 -7.19
CA SER A 330 8.17 17.26 -5.87
C SER A 330 7.03 17.35 -4.83
N GLY A 331 5.77 17.36 -5.26
CA GLY A 331 4.58 17.60 -4.42
C GLY A 331 3.48 18.39 -5.13
N GLY A 332 2.25 18.34 -4.61
CA GLY A 332 1.13 19.15 -5.07
C GLY A 332 0.11 18.42 -5.93
N VAL A 333 -0.80 19.18 -6.54
CA VAL A 333 -1.82 18.68 -7.47
C VAL A 333 -1.54 19.28 -8.84
N LYS A 334 -1.51 18.45 -9.87
CA LYS A 334 -1.45 18.86 -11.28
C LYS A 334 -2.70 18.41 -11.98
N THR A 335 -3.24 19.27 -12.83
CA THR A 335 -4.49 19.00 -13.54
C THR A 335 -4.26 19.05 -15.03
N LEU A 336 -4.92 18.16 -15.76
CA LEU A 336 -4.86 18.13 -17.21
C LEU A 336 -6.26 17.93 -17.76
N ASN A 337 -6.62 18.74 -18.75
CA ASN A 337 -7.85 18.53 -19.52
C ASN A 337 -7.45 17.94 -20.86
N ILE A 338 -7.97 16.77 -21.18
CA ILE A 338 -7.74 16.10 -22.46
C ILE A 338 -9.06 15.95 -23.16
N ARG A 339 -9.09 16.37 -24.43
CA ARG A 339 -10.21 16.05 -25.30
C ARG A 339 -10.08 14.62 -25.79
N PHE A 340 -11.05 13.82 -25.42
CA PHE A 340 -11.09 12.39 -25.63
C PHE A 340 -12.30 12.04 -26.52
N GLY A 341 -12.10 12.11 -27.85
CA GLY A 341 -13.19 12.06 -28.82
C GLY A 341 -14.12 13.28 -28.68
N ASP A 342 -15.39 13.02 -28.34
CA ASP A 342 -16.40 14.05 -28.07
C ASP A 342 -16.55 14.39 -26.57
N LYS A 343 -15.78 13.75 -25.68
CA LYS A 343 -15.78 14.03 -24.25
C LYS A 343 -14.54 14.83 -23.85
N ASP A 344 -14.70 15.82 -22.98
CA ASP A 344 -13.57 16.48 -22.31
C ASP A 344 -13.35 15.79 -20.96
N LEU A 345 -12.20 15.12 -20.80
CA LEU A 345 -11.82 14.45 -19.57
C LEU A 345 -10.89 15.35 -18.75
N ARG A 346 -11.19 15.45 -17.46
CA ARG A 346 -10.41 16.23 -16.50
C ARG A 346 -9.69 15.30 -15.54
N LEU A 347 -8.37 15.32 -15.59
CA LEU A 347 -7.49 14.47 -14.79
C LEU A 347 -6.75 15.25 -13.72
N ALA A 348 -6.43 14.59 -12.62
CA ALA A 348 -5.53 15.12 -11.60
C ALA A 348 -4.44 14.11 -11.22
N VAL A 349 -3.21 14.59 -11.08
CA VAL A 349 -2.08 13.86 -10.50
C VAL A 349 -1.75 14.50 -9.16
N VAL A 350 -1.85 13.71 -8.10
CA VAL A 350 -1.64 14.13 -6.72
C VAL A 350 -0.37 13.51 -6.17
N SER A 351 0.52 14.38 -5.72
CA SER A 351 1.80 14.00 -5.14
C SER A 351 1.87 14.41 -3.67
N GLY A 352 1.71 13.43 -2.77
CA GLY A 352 1.65 13.62 -1.32
C GLY A 352 0.24 13.50 -0.74
N LEU A 353 0.09 12.82 0.40
CA LEU A 353 -1.21 12.65 1.06
C LEU A 353 -1.82 13.95 1.58
N GLY A 354 -1.01 14.93 2.02
CA GLY A 354 -1.51 16.26 2.37
C GLY A 354 -2.14 16.99 1.19
N SER A 355 -1.63 16.79 -0.03
CA SER A 355 -2.25 17.29 -1.26
C SER A 355 -3.52 16.52 -1.62
N ALA A 356 -3.55 15.20 -1.39
CA ALA A 356 -4.73 14.37 -1.59
C ALA A 356 -5.90 14.81 -0.70
N ARG A 357 -5.64 15.02 0.59
CA ARG A 357 -6.65 15.53 1.54
C ARG A 357 -7.28 16.83 1.03
N LYS A 358 -6.45 17.81 0.65
CA LYS A 358 -6.92 19.10 0.11
C LYS A 358 -7.77 18.94 -1.15
N LEU A 359 -7.38 18.06 -2.08
CA LEU A 359 -8.13 17.84 -3.32
C LEU A 359 -9.48 17.17 -3.05
N ILE A 360 -9.50 16.11 -2.24
CA ILE A 360 -10.73 15.37 -1.94
C ILE A 360 -11.72 16.25 -1.18
N ASP A 361 -11.25 17.11 -0.28
CA ASP A 361 -12.12 18.04 0.43
C ASP A 361 -12.78 19.05 -0.53
N LYS A 362 -12.08 19.51 -1.57
CA LYS A 362 -12.67 20.35 -2.62
C LYS A 362 -13.70 19.60 -3.47
N ILE A 363 -13.41 18.34 -3.82
CA ILE A 363 -14.35 17.47 -4.56
C ILE A 363 -15.62 17.25 -3.74
N ARG A 364 -15.51 16.95 -2.45
CA ARG A 364 -16.65 16.78 -1.54
C ARG A 364 -17.51 18.03 -1.41
N LYS A 365 -16.91 19.22 -1.49
CA LYS A 365 -17.64 20.50 -1.49
C LYS A 365 -18.27 20.85 -2.84
N GLY A 366 -18.00 20.06 -3.89
CA GLY A 366 -18.45 20.36 -5.25
C GLY A 366 -17.70 21.51 -5.92
N GLU A 367 -16.54 21.92 -5.38
CA GLU A 367 -15.73 23.02 -5.94
C GLU A 367 -14.94 22.60 -7.18
N GLU A 368 -14.54 21.32 -7.26
CA GLU A 368 -13.79 20.76 -8.38
C GLU A 368 -14.34 19.38 -8.78
N HIS A 369 -14.28 19.05 -10.07
CA HIS A 369 -14.70 17.77 -10.64
C HIS A 369 -13.56 17.20 -11.49
N TYR A 370 -13.38 15.88 -11.43
CA TYR A 370 -12.37 15.12 -12.18
C TYR A 370 -12.97 13.78 -12.59
N ASP A 371 -12.40 13.16 -13.62
CA ASP A 371 -12.77 11.84 -14.11
C ASP A 371 -11.75 10.78 -13.67
N LEU A 372 -10.46 11.11 -13.66
CA LEU A 372 -9.37 10.23 -13.20
C LEU A 372 -8.43 11.01 -12.26
N ILE A 373 -8.11 10.40 -11.12
CA ILE A 373 -7.18 10.97 -10.14
C ILE A 373 -6.12 9.94 -9.76
N GLU A 374 -4.87 10.21 -10.10
CA GLU A 374 -3.72 9.48 -9.58
C GLU A 374 -3.31 10.04 -8.23
N VAL A 375 -3.10 9.16 -7.24
CA VAL A 375 -2.64 9.56 -5.91
C VAL A 375 -1.42 8.74 -5.51
N MET A 376 -0.31 9.45 -5.33
CA MET A 376 0.93 8.91 -4.77
C MET A 376 1.15 9.49 -3.38
N ALA A 377 1.28 8.62 -2.37
CA ALA A 377 1.50 9.08 -0.99
C ALA A 377 2.83 9.82 -0.79
N CYS A 378 3.86 9.42 -1.52
CA CYS A 378 5.20 10.00 -1.44
C CYS A 378 5.34 11.16 -2.43
N CYS A 379 5.86 12.30 -1.99
CA CYS A 379 6.10 13.46 -2.84
C CYS A 379 7.14 13.12 -3.92
N GLY A 380 6.81 13.30 -5.20
CA GLY A 380 7.61 12.86 -6.35
C GLY A 380 7.31 11.41 -6.82
N GLY A 381 6.45 10.68 -6.13
CA GLY A 381 6.10 9.29 -6.47
C GLY A 381 7.05 8.25 -5.84
N CYS A 382 7.06 7.04 -6.41
CA CYS A 382 7.80 5.90 -5.87
C CYS A 382 9.32 6.10 -5.89
N VAL A 383 9.88 6.94 -6.78
CA VAL A 383 11.30 7.37 -6.74
C VAL A 383 11.72 8.04 -5.43
N ASN A 384 10.75 8.51 -4.65
CA ASN A 384 10.93 9.11 -3.34
C ASN A 384 10.26 8.33 -2.21
N GLY A 385 10.03 7.03 -2.41
CA GLY A 385 9.39 6.16 -1.42
C GLY A 385 10.25 5.93 -0.17
N GLY A 386 9.62 5.49 0.93
CA GLY A 386 10.27 5.28 2.22
C GLY A 386 11.38 4.23 2.25
N GLY A 387 11.46 3.37 1.22
CA GLY A 387 12.49 2.34 1.07
C GLY A 387 13.66 2.73 0.15
N GLN A 388 13.67 3.95 -0.39
CA GLN A 388 14.73 4.43 -1.28
C GLN A 388 15.97 4.92 -0.50
N PRO A 389 17.11 5.16 -1.19
CA PRO A 389 18.22 5.90 -0.62
C PRO A 389 17.78 7.23 -0.04
N ILE A 390 18.24 7.49 1.19
CA ILE A 390 17.96 8.71 1.94
C ILE A 390 18.66 9.88 1.24
N THR A 391 17.88 10.91 0.91
CA THR A 391 18.37 12.15 0.33
C THR A 391 17.45 13.29 0.74
N GLU A 392 18.05 14.43 1.07
CA GLU A 392 17.35 15.71 1.30
C GLU A 392 17.33 16.56 0.02
N GLU A 393 18.07 16.15 -1.02
CA GLU A 393 18.21 16.91 -2.25
C GLU A 393 17.02 16.67 -3.18
N LYS A 394 16.21 17.72 -3.37
CA LYS A 394 15.11 17.70 -4.34
C LYS A 394 15.57 17.31 -5.75
N MET A 395 16.77 17.75 -6.16
CA MET A 395 17.35 17.40 -7.46
C MET A 395 17.60 15.91 -7.63
N ALA A 396 17.91 15.17 -6.56
CA ALA A 396 18.09 13.72 -6.63
C ALA A 396 16.77 13.03 -7.01
N VAL A 397 15.66 13.45 -6.40
CA VAL A 397 14.31 12.94 -6.69
C VAL A 397 13.89 13.24 -8.12
N GLU A 398 14.12 14.46 -8.58
CA GLU A 398 13.81 14.88 -9.96
C GLU A 398 14.66 14.13 -10.99
N SER A 399 15.95 13.90 -10.72
CA SER A 399 16.82 13.11 -11.58
C SER A 399 16.38 11.65 -11.67
N ARG A 400 16.01 11.02 -10.54
CA ARG A 400 15.44 9.66 -10.54
C ARG A 400 14.17 9.57 -11.38
N ALA A 401 13.26 10.53 -11.24
CA ALA A 401 12.01 10.56 -12.01
C ALA A 401 12.28 10.78 -13.50
N ARG A 402 13.14 11.74 -13.86
CA ARG A 402 13.49 12.04 -15.25
C ARG A 402 14.09 10.82 -15.94
N GLU A 403 14.98 10.10 -15.26
CA GLU A 403 15.61 8.91 -15.83
C GLU A 403 14.59 7.84 -16.21
N LEU A 404 13.50 7.66 -15.45
CA LEU A 404 12.46 6.69 -15.83
C LEU A 404 11.78 7.07 -17.16
N PHE A 405 11.58 8.35 -17.43
CA PHE A 405 11.08 8.83 -18.72
C PHE A 405 12.13 8.71 -19.83
N ASP A 406 13.41 8.90 -19.51
CA ASP A 406 14.48 8.68 -20.49
C ASP A 406 14.65 7.19 -20.82
N ASN A 407 14.41 6.30 -19.85
CA ASN A 407 14.33 4.85 -20.07
C ASN A 407 13.17 4.49 -21.01
N ASP A 408 11.98 5.09 -20.82
CA ASP A 408 10.83 4.93 -21.72
C ASP A 408 11.21 5.29 -23.17
N LYS A 409 11.83 6.44 -23.40
CA LYS A 409 12.27 6.88 -24.75
C LYS A 409 13.27 5.95 -25.43
N MET A 410 13.99 5.12 -24.68
CA MET A 410 14.96 4.16 -25.21
C MET A 410 14.32 2.81 -25.58
N LEU A 411 13.07 2.56 -25.18
CA LEU A 411 12.36 1.34 -25.51
C LEU A 411 11.69 1.44 -26.88
N GLN A 412 11.46 0.29 -27.51
CA GLN A 412 10.74 0.21 -28.78
C GLN A 412 9.22 0.31 -28.63
N PHE A 413 8.71 -0.15 -27.47
CA PHE A 413 7.29 -0.18 -27.15
C PHE A 413 7.02 0.77 -25.98
N HIS A 414 6.05 1.65 -26.15
CA HIS A 414 5.77 2.75 -25.22
C HIS A 414 4.41 2.62 -24.53
N SER A 415 3.53 1.78 -25.09
CA SER A 415 2.18 1.55 -24.58
C SER A 415 2.01 0.11 -24.12
N ALA A 416 1.33 -0.08 -22.98
CA ALA A 416 1.22 -1.37 -22.31
C ALA A 416 0.66 -2.50 -23.20
N HIS A 417 -0.32 -2.20 -24.06
CA HIS A 417 -0.95 -3.17 -24.95
C HIS A 417 -0.01 -3.66 -26.08
N GLU A 418 1.09 -2.96 -26.34
CA GLU A 418 2.10 -3.39 -27.31
C GLU A 418 2.96 -4.54 -26.78
N ASN A 419 2.94 -4.78 -25.46
CA ASN A 419 3.67 -5.87 -24.83
C ASN A 419 3.20 -7.23 -25.40
N PRO A 420 4.04 -7.95 -26.17
CA PRO A 420 3.62 -9.18 -26.85
C PRO A 420 3.31 -10.31 -25.85
N TYR A 421 4.04 -10.37 -24.74
CA TYR A 421 3.85 -11.42 -23.73
C TYR A 421 2.62 -11.19 -22.87
N VAL A 422 2.26 -9.93 -22.62
CA VAL A 422 0.98 -9.62 -21.98
C VAL A 422 -0.17 -10.00 -22.90
N ARG A 423 -0.07 -9.72 -24.20
CA ARG A 423 -1.09 -10.15 -25.18
C ARG A 423 -1.23 -11.67 -25.23
N GLU A 424 -0.11 -12.38 -25.32
CA GLU A 424 -0.07 -13.85 -25.26
C GLU A 424 -0.71 -14.37 -23.96
N LEU A 425 -0.44 -13.74 -22.81
CA LEU A 425 -1.07 -14.11 -21.54
C LEU A 425 -2.61 -14.01 -21.59
N TYR A 426 -3.16 -12.95 -22.19
CA TYR A 426 -4.61 -12.80 -22.38
C TYR A 426 -5.18 -13.76 -23.43
N ASP A 427 -4.45 -14.01 -24.52
CA ASP A 427 -4.89 -14.87 -25.61
C ASP A 427 -4.89 -16.36 -25.21
N ASP A 428 -3.87 -16.80 -24.45
CA ASP A 428 -3.62 -18.23 -24.17
C ASP A 428 -4.23 -18.74 -22.86
N GLY A 429 -4.71 -17.87 -21.96
CA GLY A 429 -5.34 -18.39 -20.74
C GLY A 429 -5.86 -17.42 -19.68
N LEU A 430 -5.61 -16.12 -19.76
CA LEU A 430 -6.17 -15.15 -18.82
C LEU A 430 -7.54 -14.66 -19.30
N THR A 431 -8.56 -15.52 -19.16
CA THR A 431 -9.95 -15.15 -19.47
C THR A 431 -10.42 -13.99 -18.59
N ARG A 432 -11.50 -13.30 -18.98
CA ARG A 432 -12.03 -12.15 -18.21
C ARG A 432 -12.33 -12.51 -16.75
N GLU A 433 -12.90 -13.69 -16.50
CA GLU A 433 -13.22 -14.16 -15.16
C GLU A 433 -11.95 -14.39 -14.34
N LYS A 434 -10.95 -15.02 -14.95
CA LYS A 434 -9.66 -15.29 -14.32
C LYS A 434 -8.85 -14.01 -14.09
N ALA A 435 -8.90 -13.06 -15.01
CA ALA A 435 -8.33 -11.73 -14.85
C ALA A 435 -8.96 -11.02 -13.65
N HIS A 436 -10.29 -11.06 -13.52
CA HIS A 436 -10.97 -10.48 -12.37
C HIS A 436 -10.57 -11.16 -11.04
N GLU A 437 -10.41 -12.47 -11.03
CA GLU A 437 -9.96 -13.22 -9.84
C GLU A 437 -8.50 -12.86 -9.46
N LEU A 438 -7.58 -12.89 -10.41
CA LEU A 438 -6.15 -12.73 -10.16
C LEU A 438 -5.70 -11.27 -10.06
N LEU A 439 -6.33 -10.36 -10.78
CA LEU A 439 -5.87 -8.98 -10.97
C LEU A 439 -6.73 -7.95 -10.25
N HIS A 440 -7.92 -8.30 -9.76
CA HIS A 440 -8.81 -7.35 -9.06
C HIS A 440 -8.96 -7.69 -7.57
N THR A 441 -9.39 -6.70 -6.80
CA THR A 441 -9.64 -6.78 -5.36
C THR A 441 -10.69 -5.75 -4.95
N GLU A 442 -11.14 -5.84 -3.71
CA GLU A 442 -12.09 -4.90 -3.12
C GLU A 442 -11.52 -4.29 -1.83
N TYR A 443 -11.70 -2.98 -1.69
CA TYR A 443 -11.24 -2.25 -0.51
C TYR A 443 -12.38 -2.01 0.47
N ASN A 444 -12.07 -2.16 1.76
CA ASN A 444 -13.03 -2.03 2.85
C ASN A 444 -12.57 -0.98 3.87
N ASN A 445 -13.54 -0.35 4.54
CA ASN A 445 -13.23 0.63 5.58
C ASN A 445 -12.43 -0.03 6.71
N ARG A 446 -11.33 0.60 7.11
CA ARG A 446 -10.43 0.08 8.14
C ARG A 446 -10.53 0.90 9.41
N LYS A 447 -10.45 0.23 10.57
CA LYS A 447 -10.32 0.93 11.86
C LYS A 447 -9.11 1.86 11.85
N ARG A 448 -9.31 3.06 12.40
CA ARG A 448 -8.27 4.08 12.56
C ARG A 448 -7.32 3.73 13.70
N ILE A 449 -7.90 3.36 14.84
CA ILE A 449 -7.19 2.83 16.01
C ILE A 449 -7.94 1.56 16.38
N HIS A 450 -7.20 0.52 16.75
CA HIS A 450 -7.78 -0.59 17.52
C HIS A 450 -8.12 -0.04 18.90
N ALA A 451 -9.22 0.73 18.98
CA ALA A 451 -9.74 1.23 20.23
C ALA A 451 -10.01 0.02 21.11
N GLU A 452 -9.49 0.07 22.33
CA GLU A 452 -10.04 -0.75 23.41
C GLU A 452 -11.53 -0.45 23.45
N GLU A 453 -12.30 -1.51 23.46
CA GLU A 453 -13.74 -1.45 23.63
C GLU A 453 -14.07 -0.51 24.80
N VAL A 454 -14.90 0.52 24.56
CA VAL A 454 -15.30 1.41 25.65
C VAL A 454 -16.32 0.65 26.47
N ALA A 455 -15.94 0.25 27.67
CA ALA A 455 -16.87 -0.33 28.62
C ALA A 455 -17.97 0.70 28.91
N LEU A 456 -19.20 0.37 28.52
CA LEU A 456 -20.39 1.18 28.84
C LEU A 456 -20.95 0.82 30.22
N THR A 457 -20.42 -0.24 30.84
CA THR A 457 -20.79 -0.75 32.14
C THR A 457 -19.52 -1.00 32.95
N GLU A 458 -19.42 -0.45 34.16
CA GLU A 458 -18.33 -0.77 35.09
C GLU A 458 -18.62 -2.10 35.77
N VAL A 459 -17.86 -3.15 35.48
CA VAL A 459 -18.05 -4.41 36.22
C VAL A 459 -16.75 -5.21 36.35
N GLY A 460 -16.51 -5.76 37.55
CA GLY A 460 -15.43 -6.71 37.83
C GLY A 460 -15.90 -8.17 37.77
N GLY A 461 -15.03 -9.05 37.26
CA GLY A 461 -15.25 -10.52 37.16
C GLY A 461 -15.25 -11.05 35.72
N ASP A 462 -15.06 -12.37 35.56
CA ASP A 462 -15.15 -13.06 34.26
C ASP A 462 -16.63 -13.38 33.95
N LYS A 463 -17.17 -12.80 32.88
CA LYS A 463 -18.61 -12.81 32.57
C LYS A 463 -18.98 -13.73 31.42
N SER A 464 -20.22 -14.26 31.44
CA SER A 464 -20.75 -15.23 30.47
C SER A 464 -21.28 -14.63 29.16
N LEU A 465 -21.63 -13.35 29.13
CA LEU A 465 -22.19 -12.68 27.95
C LEU A 465 -21.47 -11.36 27.65
N LYS A 466 -20.87 -11.24 26.46
CA LYS A 466 -20.19 -10.04 25.97
C LYS A 466 -20.93 -9.47 24.76
N LEU A 467 -21.42 -8.25 24.89
CA LEU A 467 -22.15 -7.51 23.87
C LEU A 467 -21.32 -6.30 23.41
N ASN A 468 -20.82 -6.33 22.18
CA ASN A 468 -20.14 -5.18 21.58
C ASN A 468 -21.01 -4.54 20.50
N ILE A 469 -21.43 -3.29 20.69
CA ILE A 469 -22.20 -2.52 19.71
C ILE A 469 -21.33 -1.51 18.98
N CYS A 470 -21.46 -1.46 17.65
CA CYS A 470 -20.79 -0.46 16.83
C CYS A 470 -21.55 0.87 16.85
N PHE A 471 -20.94 1.91 17.42
CA PHE A 471 -21.40 3.31 17.36
C PHE A 471 -20.66 4.14 16.32
N GLY A 472 -19.97 3.50 15.36
CA GLY A 472 -19.40 4.21 14.23
C GLY A 472 -20.45 4.98 13.45
N THR A 473 -20.07 6.08 12.78
CA THR A 473 -20.99 7.02 12.11
C THR A 473 -22.06 6.33 11.27
N SER A 474 -21.66 5.31 10.49
CA SER A 474 -22.61 4.56 9.67
C SER A 474 -23.60 3.69 10.46
N CYS A 475 -23.14 3.01 11.53
CA CYS A 475 -24.04 2.22 12.39
C CYS A 475 -24.96 3.14 13.20
N PHE A 476 -24.45 4.28 13.67
CA PHE A 476 -25.24 5.29 14.36
C PHE A 476 -26.39 5.80 13.47
N LEU A 477 -26.10 6.22 12.24
CA LEU A 477 -27.10 6.68 11.27
C LEU A 477 -28.13 5.60 10.89
N ARG A 478 -27.80 4.32 11.06
CA ARG A 478 -28.69 3.19 10.77
C ARG A 478 -29.42 2.64 12.00
N GLY A 479 -29.43 3.38 13.12
CA GLY A 479 -30.24 3.04 14.29
C GLY A 479 -29.51 2.24 15.38
N ALA A 480 -28.18 2.22 15.41
CA ALA A 480 -27.43 1.51 16.47
C ALA A 480 -27.76 2.01 17.89
N GLN A 481 -28.10 3.30 18.06
CA GLN A 481 -28.51 3.85 19.35
C GLN A 481 -29.87 3.30 19.82
N GLU A 482 -30.82 3.15 18.89
CA GLU A 482 -32.12 2.55 19.19
C GLU A 482 -31.97 1.06 19.54
N LEU A 483 -31.16 0.34 18.77
CA LEU A 483 -30.83 -1.06 19.03
C LEU A 483 -30.19 -1.24 20.42
N TYR A 484 -29.21 -0.41 20.78
CA TYR A 484 -28.59 -0.42 22.10
C TYR A 484 -29.61 -0.17 23.21
N THR A 485 -30.48 0.83 23.05
CA THR A 485 -31.45 1.21 24.08
C THR A 485 -32.40 0.04 24.37
N ARG A 486 -32.95 -0.58 23.31
CA ARG A 486 -33.83 -1.75 23.43
C ARG A 486 -33.12 -2.97 24.00
N LEU A 487 -31.84 -3.18 23.66
CA LEU A 487 -31.05 -4.28 24.23
C LEU A 487 -30.78 -4.09 25.72
N MET A 488 -30.50 -2.87 26.16
CA MET A 488 -30.31 -2.57 27.58
C MET A 488 -31.60 -2.75 28.39
N GLU A 489 -32.76 -2.39 27.82
CA GLU A 489 -34.07 -2.69 28.41
C GLU A 489 -34.28 -4.22 28.56
N TYR A 490 -33.96 -5.00 27.52
CA TYR A 490 -34.05 -6.46 27.58
C TYR A 490 -33.14 -7.07 28.66
N VAL A 491 -31.88 -6.63 28.73
CA VAL A 491 -30.90 -7.10 29.73
C VAL A 491 -31.40 -6.81 31.16
N ARG A 492 -32.02 -5.65 31.38
CA ARG A 492 -32.67 -5.28 32.65
C ARG A 492 -33.87 -6.16 32.98
N GLU A 493 -34.80 -6.32 32.03
CA GLU A 493 -36.01 -7.12 32.23
C GLU A 493 -35.71 -8.60 32.55
N LYS A 494 -34.60 -9.12 32.02
CA LYS A 494 -34.15 -10.50 32.26
C LYS A 494 -33.20 -10.65 33.45
N GLY A 495 -32.86 -9.56 34.14
CA GLY A 495 -31.93 -9.60 35.29
C GLY A 495 -30.51 -10.05 34.91
N LEU A 496 -30.08 -9.79 33.67
CA LEU A 496 -28.78 -10.23 33.13
C LEU A 496 -27.66 -9.21 33.35
N GLU A 497 -27.91 -8.12 34.07
CA GLU A 497 -26.98 -6.99 34.25
C GLU A 497 -25.64 -7.43 34.87
N GLU A 498 -25.68 -8.29 35.89
CA GLU A 498 -24.48 -8.79 36.57
C GLU A 498 -23.68 -9.78 35.70
N GLY A 499 -24.31 -10.46 34.73
CA GLY A 499 -23.69 -11.44 33.84
C GLY A 499 -23.30 -10.94 32.45
N THR A 500 -23.62 -9.69 32.12
CA THR A 500 -23.38 -9.10 30.80
C THR A 500 -22.31 -8.01 30.85
N GLU A 501 -21.33 -8.07 29.96
CA GLU A 501 -20.39 -7.00 29.66
C GLU A 501 -20.87 -6.30 28.39
N VAL A 502 -21.18 -5.00 28.49
CA VAL A 502 -21.60 -4.21 27.34
C VAL A 502 -20.51 -3.22 26.99
N THR A 503 -20.00 -3.34 25.78
CA THR A 503 -18.97 -2.47 25.23
C THR A 503 -19.44 -1.77 23.97
N ALA A 504 -18.93 -0.56 23.77
CA ALA A 504 -19.06 0.18 22.52
C ALA A 504 -17.76 0.10 21.72
N SER A 505 -17.88 -0.15 20.43
CA SER A 505 -16.81 0.07 19.46
C SER A 505 -17.19 1.18 18.49
N PHE A 506 -16.24 2.00 18.07
CA PHE A 506 -16.50 3.09 17.12
C PHE A 506 -16.37 2.66 15.66
N CYS A 507 -15.92 1.44 15.40
CA CYS A 507 -15.87 0.87 14.07
C CYS A 507 -15.71 -0.65 14.20
N THR A 508 -16.45 -1.41 13.38
CA THR A 508 -16.35 -2.87 13.24
C THR A 508 -15.87 -3.29 11.83
N GLU A 509 -15.41 -2.32 11.02
CA GLU A 509 -14.96 -2.51 9.61
C GLU A 509 -16.06 -3.00 8.66
N ARG A 510 -17.31 -2.97 9.12
CA ARG A 510 -18.49 -3.43 8.40
C ARG A 510 -19.49 -2.29 8.18
N CYS A 511 -19.00 -1.10 7.86
CA CYS A 511 -19.85 0.11 7.75
C CYS A 511 -20.98 -0.04 6.72
N LYS A 512 -20.75 -0.73 5.59
CA LYS A 512 -21.82 -1.01 4.61
C LYS A 512 -22.95 -1.88 5.16
N LYS A 513 -22.72 -2.56 6.27
CA LYS A 513 -23.62 -3.57 6.87
C LYS A 513 -24.06 -3.22 8.29
N GLY A 514 -24.02 -1.93 8.65
CA GLY A 514 -24.58 -1.44 9.91
C GLY A 514 -26.10 -1.59 9.99
N PRO A 515 -26.70 -1.68 11.20
CA PRO A 515 -26.03 -1.77 12.52
C PRO A 515 -25.31 -3.10 12.72
N VAL A 516 -24.20 -3.08 13.47
CA VAL A 516 -23.39 -4.28 13.77
C VAL A 516 -23.32 -4.49 15.28
N LEU A 517 -23.67 -5.71 15.70
CA LEU A 517 -23.57 -6.19 17.09
C LEU A 517 -22.65 -7.43 17.10
N ARG A 518 -21.79 -7.55 18.12
CA ARG A 518 -21.11 -8.82 18.41
C ARG A 518 -21.61 -9.39 19.72
N VAL A 519 -21.95 -10.67 19.71
CA VAL A 519 -22.34 -11.45 20.89
C VAL A 519 -21.30 -12.55 21.08
N ASN A 520 -20.55 -12.52 22.19
CA ASN A 520 -19.46 -13.47 22.48
C ASN A 520 -18.47 -13.67 21.30
N GLY A 521 -18.15 -12.59 20.59
CA GLY A 521 -17.25 -12.59 19.42
C GLY A 521 -17.92 -12.90 18.07
N LYS A 522 -19.13 -13.46 18.05
CA LYS A 522 -19.90 -13.68 16.80
C LYS A 522 -20.48 -12.36 16.30
N THR A 523 -20.21 -12.00 15.05
CA THR A 523 -20.67 -10.74 14.44
C THR A 523 -22.01 -10.91 13.73
N ILE A 524 -22.96 -10.02 14.04
CA ILE A 524 -24.29 -9.93 13.42
C ILE A 524 -24.32 -8.64 12.60
N GLU A 525 -24.57 -8.78 11.30
CA GLU A 525 -24.66 -7.69 10.32
C GLU A 525 -26.14 -7.32 10.07
N HIS A 526 -26.42 -6.06 9.72
CA HIS A 526 -27.79 -5.55 9.56
C HIS A 526 -28.69 -5.88 10.76
N CYS A 527 -28.10 -5.84 11.96
CA CYS A 527 -28.69 -6.43 13.14
C CYS A 527 -30.00 -5.74 13.51
N THR A 528 -31.10 -6.51 13.49
CA THR A 528 -32.36 -6.09 14.08
C THR A 528 -32.45 -6.52 15.55
N TYR A 529 -33.40 -5.95 16.29
CA TYR A 529 -33.62 -6.28 17.69
C TYR A 529 -33.96 -7.77 17.89
N GLU A 530 -34.75 -8.36 16.99
CA GLU A 530 -35.17 -9.76 17.06
C GLU A 530 -33.97 -10.70 16.88
N GLN A 531 -33.10 -10.40 15.90
CA GLN A 531 -31.87 -11.15 15.64
C GLN A 531 -30.90 -11.06 16.83
N ALA A 532 -30.79 -9.88 17.45
CA ALA A 532 -29.96 -9.68 18.62
C ALA A 532 -30.42 -10.55 19.80
N ILE A 533 -31.73 -10.59 20.08
CA ILE A 533 -32.28 -11.42 21.16
C ILE A 533 -32.06 -12.91 20.90
N GLU A 534 -32.30 -13.37 19.68
CA GLU A 534 -32.16 -14.79 19.35
C GLU A 534 -30.73 -15.28 19.62
N GLU A 535 -29.74 -14.48 19.25
CA GLU A 535 -28.33 -14.81 19.50
C GLU A 535 -27.92 -14.64 20.97
N ILE A 536 -28.49 -13.67 21.69
CA ILE A 536 -28.30 -13.55 23.14
C ILE A 536 -28.85 -14.78 23.86
N GLN A 537 -30.03 -15.27 23.47
CA GLN A 537 -30.63 -16.48 24.06
C GLN A 537 -29.79 -17.73 23.78
N LYS A 538 -29.24 -17.86 22.58
CA LYS A 538 -28.29 -18.94 22.22
C LYS A 538 -26.95 -18.84 22.94
N ALA A 539 -26.56 -17.66 23.42
CA ALA A 539 -25.31 -17.46 24.14
C ALA A 539 -25.45 -17.70 25.66
N ILE A 540 -26.68 -17.66 26.18
CA ILE A 540 -27.01 -17.90 27.60
C ILE A 540 -27.32 -19.38 27.88
N HIS A 541 -27.75 -20.13 26.85
CA HIS A 541 -28.02 -21.57 26.89
C HIS A 541 -26.91 -22.36 26.21
#